data_AF-A0A9D5RA52-F1
#
_entry.id   AF-A0A9D5RA52-F1
#
_cell.length_a   1.000
_cell.length_b   1.000
_cell.length_c   1.000
_cell.angle_alpha   90.00
_cell.angle_beta   90.00
_cell.angle_gamma   90.00
#
_symmetry.space_group_name_H-M   'P 1'
#
loop_
_entity.id
_entity.type
_entity.pdbx_description
1 polymer ?
#
loop_
_entity_poly.entity_id
_entity_poly.type
_entity_poly.pdbx_seq_one_letter_code
_entity_poly.pdbx_strand_id
1 'polypeptide(L)'
;MKTKSRNLIVVFLMVFAFVCGVFAVTPLTANAAERADRDIVAVDSGNSFNMRLSAGGVLTWDEVTGATGYKVVLLNSMGQSIREWDNDLTNNSRVLPFIVEMDNSKYDSGRYTIEVIAKDTNKKASMSYYYTSNVDKLEEPHNLKWLGNNAAWEYVDGANVYTVSLYNFEGVVATKTVTECPVDLSEYNPQNGWTFTVRAETNGDLNDKR
;
A
#
# COMPACT_ATOMS: atom_id res chain seq x y z
N MET A 1 15.38 9.21 -78.40
CA MET A 1 15.86 7.82 -78.15
C MET A 1 16.76 7.85 -76.92
N LYS A 2 16.44 7.04 -75.89
CA LYS A 2 17.19 6.71 -74.64
C LYS A 2 17.29 7.74 -73.47
N THR A 3 16.27 7.67 -72.61
CA THR A 3 16.25 7.54 -71.12
C THR A 3 17.53 7.58 -70.26
N LYS A 4 17.45 8.26 -69.08
CA LYS A 4 17.63 7.67 -67.70
C LYS A 4 17.30 8.68 -66.57
N SER A 5 16.19 8.48 -65.84
CA SER A 5 16.05 8.09 -64.40
C SER A 5 16.38 9.19 -63.36
N ARG A 6 15.38 9.85 -62.75
CA ARG A 6 14.65 9.52 -61.49
C ARG A 6 15.52 9.50 -60.22
N ASN A 7 15.27 10.45 -59.31
CA ASN A 7 15.38 10.41 -57.83
C ASN A 7 14.57 11.62 -57.31
N LEU A 8 13.24 11.56 -57.14
CA LEU A 8 12.49 10.98 -56.02
C LEU A 8 12.97 11.46 -54.64
N ILE A 9 12.71 12.72 -54.28
CA ILE A 9 12.65 13.15 -52.88
C ILE A 9 11.18 13.01 -52.46
N VAL A 10 10.90 11.95 -51.71
CA VAL A 10 9.62 11.69 -51.09
C VAL A 10 9.50 12.59 -49.87
N VAL A 11 8.53 13.51 -49.91
CA VAL A 11 8.03 14.24 -48.75
C VAL A 11 7.25 13.24 -47.89
N PHE A 12 7.82 12.80 -46.77
CA PHE A 12 7.07 12.01 -45.78
C PHE A 12 6.48 12.97 -44.73
N LEU A 13 5.26 13.43 -45.03
CA LEU A 13 4.40 14.15 -44.10
C LEU A 13 3.68 13.08 -43.25
N MET A 14 4.20 12.74 -42.09
CA MET A 14 3.54 11.80 -41.17
C MET A 14 2.52 12.56 -40.32
N VAL A 15 1.30 12.68 -40.84
CA VAL A 15 0.12 13.13 -40.07
C VAL A 15 -0.39 11.91 -39.30
N PHE A 16 -0.06 11.83 -38.01
CA PHE A 16 -0.68 10.87 -37.10
C PHE A 16 -2.03 11.44 -36.66
N ALA A 17 -3.11 11.00 -37.32
CA ALA A 17 -4.47 11.38 -36.96
C ALA A 17 -4.84 10.72 -35.62
N PHE A 18 -4.75 11.50 -34.55
CA PHE A 18 -5.24 11.13 -33.22
C PHE A 18 -6.77 11.26 -33.22
N VAL A 19 -7.47 10.16 -33.44
CA VAL A 19 -8.93 10.10 -33.31
C VAL A 19 -9.26 9.94 -31.82
N CYS A 20 -9.47 11.06 -31.13
CA CYS A 20 -10.09 11.08 -29.81
C CYS A 20 -11.55 10.64 -29.92
N GLY A 21 -11.82 9.36 -29.70
CA GLY A 21 -13.15 8.90 -29.31
C GLY A 21 -13.44 9.44 -27.91
N VAL A 22 -14.28 10.47 -27.82
CA VAL A 22 -14.81 10.98 -26.55
C VAL A 22 -15.80 9.96 -26.01
N PHE A 23 -15.31 8.98 -25.25
CA PHE A 23 -16.17 8.26 -24.33
C PHE A 23 -16.30 9.11 -23.08
N ALA A 24 -17.53 9.51 -22.76
CA ALA A 24 -17.85 10.07 -21.46
C ALA A 24 -17.55 9.00 -20.41
N VAL A 25 -16.37 9.07 -19.81
CA VAL A 25 -16.04 8.27 -18.62
C VAL A 25 -16.82 8.94 -17.49
N THR A 26 -18.03 8.44 -17.21
CA THR A 26 -18.68 8.78 -15.95
C THR A 26 -17.73 8.33 -14.84
N PRO A 27 -17.35 9.20 -13.89
CA PRO A 27 -16.52 8.76 -12.78
C PRO A 27 -17.29 7.68 -12.03
N LEU A 28 -16.87 6.43 -12.21
CA LEU A 28 -17.22 5.37 -11.27
C LEU A 28 -16.50 5.78 -9.99
N THR A 29 -17.25 6.16 -8.97
CA THR A 29 -16.75 6.29 -7.61
C THR A 29 -16.20 4.93 -7.18
N ALA A 30 -14.91 4.73 -7.42
CA ALA A 30 -14.18 3.58 -6.92
C ALA A 30 -13.72 3.92 -5.51
N ASN A 31 -14.62 3.74 -4.55
CA ASN A 31 -14.16 3.55 -3.17
C ASN A 31 -13.21 2.34 -3.21
N ALA A 32 -12.00 2.44 -2.67
CA ALA A 32 -11.26 1.24 -2.29
C ALA A 32 -12.22 0.44 -1.40
N ALA A 33 -12.79 -0.63 -1.95
CA ALA A 33 -13.87 -1.32 -1.28
C ALA A 33 -13.31 -1.88 0.02
N GLU A 34 -13.94 -1.56 1.15
CA GLU A 34 -13.64 -2.28 2.36
C GLU A 34 -13.97 -3.75 2.12
N ARG A 35 -12.97 -4.60 2.32
CA ARG A 35 -13.06 -6.02 2.08
C ARG A 35 -13.91 -6.66 3.17
N ALA A 36 -15.21 -6.77 2.91
CA ALA A 36 -16.19 -7.32 3.83
C ALA A 36 -16.20 -8.86 3.87
N ASP A 37 -15.54 -9.55 2.93
CA ASP A 37 -15.55 -11.01 2.78
C ASP A 37 -14.35 -11.71 3.45
N ARG A 38 -13.50 -10.99 4.18
CA ARG A 38 -12.36 -11.62 4.86
C ARG A 38 -12.81 -12.47 6.05
N ASP A 39 -12.17 -13.61 6.20
CA ASP A 39 -12.37 -14.48 7.36
C ASP A 39 -11.42 -14.11 8.50
N ILE A 40 -11.95 -14.00 9.72
CA ILE A 40 -11.16 -13.77 10.93
C ILE A 40 -11.01 -15.13 11.63
N VAL A 41 -9.81 -15.69 11.53
CA VAL A 41 -9.52 -16.99 12.11
C VAL A 41 -9.29 -16.85 13.61
N ALA A 42 -10.12 -17.51 14.41
CA ALA A 42 -9.90 -17.61 15.84
C ALA A 42 -8.61 -18.39 16.12
N VAL A 43 -7.81 -17.94 17.09
CA VAL A 43 -6.54 -18.58 17.46
C VAL A 43 -6.47 -18.69 18.97
N ASP A 44 -6.22 -19.90 19.48
CA ASP A 44 -5.75 -20.11 20.85
C ASP A 44 -4.25 -20.43 20.78
N SER A 45 -3.44 -19.62 21.45
CA SER A 45 -1.98 -19.76 21.41
C SER A 45 -1.45 -20.86 22.34
N GLY A 46 -2.22 -21.24 23.38
CA GLY A 46 -1.74 -22.13 24.44
C GLY A 46 -0.47 -21.64 25.16
N ASN A 47 -0.13 -20.34 25.04
CA ASN A 47 1.07 -19.79 25.63
C ASN A 47 0.91 -19.54 27.13
N SER A 48 1.97 -19.06 27.79
CA SER A 48 1.98 -18.84 29.24
C SER A 48 0.93 -17.83 29.74
N PHE A 49 0.36 -17.01 28.86
CA PHE A 49 -0.71 -16.05 29.19
C PHE A 49 -2.08 -16.54 28.67
N ASN A 50 -2.16 -17.75 28.09
CA ASN A 50 -3.35 -18.28 27.42
C ASN A 50 -4.00 -17.26 26.48
N MET A 51 -3.18 -16.65 25.61
CA MET A 51 -3.67 -15.64 24.67
C MET A 51 -4.63 -16.27 23.64
N ARG A 52 -5.76 -15.60 23.41
CA ARG A 52 -6.82 -16.04 22.49
C ARG A 52 -7.30 -14.88 21.64
N LEU A 53 -7.35 -15.07 20.32
CA LEU A 53 -8.03 -14.18 19.38
C LEU A 53 -9.36 -14.83 18.98
N SER A 54 -10.47 -14.12 19.19
CA SER A 54 -11.80 -14.61 18.80
C SER A 54 -12.07 -14.41 17.31
N ALA A 55 -13.07 -15.12 16.78
CA ALA A 55 -13.57 -14.89 15.41
C ALA A 55 -14.19 -13.48 15.23
N GLY A 56 -14.53 -12.78 16.33
CA GLY A 56 -14.91 -11.36 16.30
C GLY A 56 -13.72 -10.40 16.29
N GLY A 57 -12.48 -10.92 16.22
CA GLY A 57 -11.26 -10.12 16.15
C GLY A 57 -10.82 -9.50 17.47
N VAL A 58 -11.31 -10.04 18.61
CA VAL A 58 -10.96 -9.56 19.94
C VAL A 58 -9.89 -10.45 20.56
N LEU A 59 -8.75 -9.87 20.88
CA LEU A 59 -7.65 -10.52 21.59
C LEU A 59 -7.94 -10.49 23.08
N THR A 60 -7.71 -11.61 23.77
CA THR A 60 -7.83 -11.76 25.21
C THR A 60 -6.67 -12.57 25.79
N TRP A 61 -6.43 -12.47 27.09
CA TRP A 61 -5.42 -13.26 27.80
C TRP A 61 -5.81 -13.44 29.27
N ASP A 62 -5.15 -14.38 29.94
CA ASP A 62 -5.37 -14.67 31.35
C ASP A 62 -4.56 -13.72 32.24
N GLU A 63 -5.00 -13.62 33.49
CA GLU A 63 -4.33 -12.78 34.49
C GLU A 63 -2.96 -13.34 34.86
N VAL A 64 -1.99 -12.44 34.98
CA VAL A 64 -0.63 -12.73 35.41
C VAL A 64 -0.45 -12.21 36.83
N THR A 65 -0.19 -13.11 37.77
CA THR A 65 0.05 -12.75 39.18
C THR A 65 1.16 -11.71 39.32
N GLY A 66 0.86 -10.63 40.06
CA GLY A 66 1.76 -9.51 40.32
C GLY A 66 1.73 -8.42 39.26
N ALA A 67 0.97 -8.60 38.17
CA ALA A 67 0.82 -7.56 37.15
C ALA A 67 -0.14 -6.46 37.62
N THR A 68 0.27 -5.21 37.43
CA THR A 68 -0.58 -4.01 37.66
C THR A 68 -1.36 -3.60 36.41
N GLY A 69 -1.02 -4.18 35.26
CA GLY A 69 -1.62 -3.92 33.97
C GLY A 69 -0.86 -4.64 32.86
N TYR A 70 -1.20 -4.31 31.61
CA TYR A 70 -0.59 -4.94 30.44
C TYR A 70 -0.27 -3.90 29.37
N LYS A 71 0.73 -4.21 28.56
CA LYS A 71 1.04 -3.53 27.30
C LYS A 71 0.96 -4.54 26.17
N VAL A 72 0.34 -4.18 25.06
CA VAL A 72 0.33 -5.00 23.84
C VAL A 72 1.24 -4.35 22.80
N VAL A 73 2.16 -5.11 22.24
CA VAL A 73 3.09 -4.67 21.20
C VAL A 73 2.81 -5.46 19.92
N LEU A 74 2.61 -4.75 18.82
CA LEU A 74 2.54 -5.34 17.49
C LEU A 74 3.92 -5.31 16.84
N LEU A 75 4.38 -6.48 16.43
CA LEU A 75 5.63 -6.68 15.74
C LEU A 75 5.35 -7.10 14.29
N ASN A 76 6.06 -6.50 13.33
CA ASN A 76 6.04 -6.96 11.94
C ASN A 76 6.79 -8.31 11.79
N SER A 77 6.81 -8.85 10.57
CA SER A 77 7.49 -10.12 10.25
C SER A 77 9.00 -10.10 10.51
N MET A 78 9.61 -8.91 10.58
CA MET A 78 11.03 -8.71 10.92
C MET A 78 11.28 -8.59 12.44
N GLY A 79 10.23 -8.67 13.26
CA GLY A 79 10.32 -8.52 14.72
C GLY A 79 10.49 -7.06 15.19
N GLN A 80 10.20 -6.07 14.33
CA GLN A 80 10.25 -4.67 14.70
C GLN A 80 8.90 -4.23 15.28
N SER A 81 8.93 -3.46 16.37
CA SER A 81 7.73 -2.85 16.95
C SER A 81 7.19 -1.80 15.99
N ILE A 82 5.93 -1.94 15.59
CA ILE A 82 5.23 -1.00 14.69
C ILE A 82 4.03 -0.34 15.38
N ARG A 83 3.60 -0.85 16.53
CA ARG A 83 2.55 -0.25 17.35
C ARG A 83 2.65 -0.75 18.78
N GLU A 84 2.37 0.15 19.72
CA GLU A 84 2.19 -0.19 21.12
C GLU A 84 0.83 0.32 21.59
N TRP A 85 0.09 -0.53 22.28
CA TRP A 85 -1.11 -0.17 23.04
C TRP A 85 -0.75 -0.25 24.51
N ASP A 86 -0.45 0.92 25.07
CA ASP A 86 0.04 1.11 26.45
C ASP A 86 -0.98 1.86 27.34
N ASN A 87 -1.93 2.56 26.69
CA ASN A 87 -2.95 3.35 27.36
C ASN A 87 -3.88 2.43 28.15
N ASP A 88 -3.76 2.47 29.47
CA ASP A 88 -4.87 2.29 30.40
C ASP A 88 -5.91 1.23 30.02
N LEU A 89 -5.48 -0.04 29.92
CA LEU A 89 -6.31 -1.17 30.37
C LEU A 89 -6.47 -1.13 31.91
N THR A 90 -6.64 0.08 32.49
CA THR A 90 -6.64 0.42 33.93
C THR A 90 -7.78 -0.23 34.72
N ASN A 91 -8.64 -0.98 34.05
CA ASN A 91 -9.63 -1.86 34.69
C ASN A 91 -9.30 -3.34 34.52
N ASN A 92 -8.02 -3.72 34.37
CA ASN A 92 -7.61 -5.11 34.23
C ASN A 92 -8.27 -5.77 33.00
N SER A 93 -8.61 -4.97 31.98
CA SER A 93 -9.33 -5.45 30.81
C SER A 93 -8.33 -6.20 29.94
N ARG A 94 -8.21 -7.50 30.16
CA ARG A 94 -7.35 -8.42 29.40
C ARG A 94 -7.95 -8.69 28.02
N VAL A 95 -8.22 -7.60 27.31
CA VAL A 95 -9.01 -7.54 26.08
C VAL A 95 -8.50 -6.39 25.21
N LEU A 96 -8.37 -6.64 23.91
CA LEU A 96 -8.05 -5.63 22.89
C LEU A 96 -8.90 -5.95 21.64
N PRO A 97 -9.66 -4.99 21.07
CA PRO A 97 -10.34 -5.17 19.79
C PRO A 97 -9.32 -5.17 18.63
N PHE A 98 -8.48 -6.19 18.59
CA PHE A 98 -7.26 -6.26 17.78
C PHE A 98 -7.52 -6.02 16.29
N ILE A 99 -8.50 -6.69 15.69
CA ILE A 99 -8.77 -6.54 14.25
C ILE A 99 -9.25 -5.13 13.93
N VAL A 100 -10.07 -4.52 14.77
CA VAL A 100 -10.52 -3.12 14.59
C VAL A 100 -9.33 -2.16 14.60
N GLU A 101 -8.39 -2.37 15.53
CA GLU A 101 -7.15 -1.57 15.56
C GLU A 101 -6.30 -1.75 14.30
N MET A 102 -6.25 -2.97 13.77
CA MET A 102 -5.52 -3.27 12.54
C MET A 102 -6.17 -2.61 11.29
N ASP A 103 -7.50 -2.63 11.23
CA ASP A 103 -8.31 -2.04 10.15
C ASP A 103 -8.20 -0.54 10.11
N ASN A 104 -8.36 0.11 11.26
CA ASN A 104 -8.25 1.56 11.40
C ASN A 104 -6.88 2.07 10.96
N SER A 105 -5.85 1.23 11.14
CA SER A 105 -4.48 1.53 10.74
C SER A 105 -4.15 1.09 9.30
N LYS A 106 -5.07 0.42 8.61
CA LYS A 106 -4.93 -0.07 7.22
C LYS A 106 -3.63 -0.85 6.99
N TYR A 107 -3.26 -1.70 7.96
CA TYR A 107 -2.07 -2.53 7.84
C TYR A 107 -2.14 -3.48 6.63
N ASP A 108 -0.97 -3.87 6.13
CA ASP A 108 -0.85 -4.85 5.06
C ASP A 108 -1.30 -6.23 5.49
N SER A 109 -1.79 -7.01 4.52
CA SER A 109 -1.95 -8.45 4.74
C SER A 109 -0.59 -9.07 5.02
N GLY A 110 -0.50 -9.89 6.06
CA GLY A 110 0.78 -10.47 6.45
C GLY A 110 0.80 -11.10 7.83
N ARG A 111 1.93 -11.72 8.15
CA ARG A 111 2.18 -12.33 9.45
C ARG A 111 2.71 -11.27 10.42
N TYR A 112 1.98 -11.10 11.51
CA TYR A 112 2.36 -10.27 12.65
C TYR A 112 2.63 -11.14 13.88
N THR A 113 3.41 -10.59 14.80
CA THR A 113 3.53 -11.13 16.15
C THR A 113 2.92 -10.15 17.13
N ILE A 114 2.00 -10.65 17.95
CA ILE A 114 1.37 -9.90 19.02
C ILE A 114 2.08 -10.30 20.31
N GLU A 115 2.72 -9.36 20.99
CA GLU A 115 3.36 -9.56 22.29
C GLU A 115 2.54 -8.87 23.39
N VAL A 116 2.20 -9.61 24.44
CA VAL A 116 1.57 -9.06 25.65
C VAL A 116 2.60 -9.07 26.77
N ILE A 117 2.84 -7.90 27.35
CA ILE A 117 3.80 -7.68 28.44
C ILE A 117 3.02 -7.35 29.71
N ALA A 118 3.26 -8.09 30.78
CA ALA A 118 2.66 -7.83 32.09
C ALA A 118 3.47 -6.77 32.85
N LYS A 119 2.88 -5.59 33.09
CA LYS A 119 3.53 -4.45 33.78
C LYS A 119 3.87 -4.80 35.23
N ASP A 120 4.96 -4.22 35.74
CA ASP A 120 5.53 -4.51 37.07
C ASP A 120 5.90 -5.97 37.33
N THR A 121 6.06 -6.74 36.24
CA THR A 121 6.63 -8.09 36.24
C THR A 121 7.68 -8.22 35.15
N ASN A 122 8.41 -9.35 35.14
CA ASN A 122 9.34 -9.71 34.05
C ASN A 122 8.71 -10.70 33.05
N LYS A 123 7.38 -10.80 33.00
CA LYS A 123 6.67 -11.81 32.22
C LYS A 123 6.10 -11.21 30.94
N LYS A 124 6.18 -11.99 29.86
CA LYS A 124 5.54 -11.69 28.58
C LYS A 124 5.18 -12.99 27.85
N ALA A 125 4.26 -12.89 26.92
CA ALA A 125 3.90 -13.97 26.01
C ALA A 125 3.63 -13.41 24.62
N SER A 126 3.72 -14.25 23.59
CA SER A 126 3.49 -13.84 22.21
C SER A 126 2.63 -14.85 21.46
N MET A 127 1.94 -14.37 20.43
CA MET A 127 1.29 -15.22 19.44
C MET A 127 1.54 -14.69 18.03
N SER A 128 1.62 -15.59 17.05
CA SER A 128 1.68 -15.21 15.64
C SER A 128 0.27 -15.23 15.05
N TYR A 129 -0.05 -14.22 14.24
CA TYR A 129 -1.33 -14.13 13.54
C TYR A 129 -1.10 -13.67 12.10
N TYR A 130 -1.79 -14.31 11.16
CA TYR A 130 -1.82 -13.85 9.77
C TYR A 130 -3.04 -12.94 9.60
N TYR A 131 -2.79 -11.64 9.50
CA TYR A 131 -3.83 -10.64 9.27
C TYR A 131 -4.08 -10.49 7.78
N THR A 132 -5.35 -10.39 7.40
CA THR A 132 -5.76 -10.01 6.05
C THR A 132 -6.37 -8.62 6.11
N SER A 133 -5.82 -7.69 5.33
CA SER A 133 -6.27 -6.31 5.32
C SER A 133 -7.75 -6.18 4.98
N ASN A 134 -8.43 -5.19 5.59
CA ASN A 134 -9.78 -4.79 5.21
C ASN A 134 -9.79 -3.88 3.99
N VAL A 135 -8.64 -3.58 3.40
CA VAL A 135 -8.55 -2.82 2.15
C VAL A 135 -7.80 -3.65 1.13
N ASP A 136 -8.36 -3.76 -0.08
CA ASP A 136 -7.60 -4.27 -1.21
C ASP A 136 -6.56 -3.22 -1.57
N LYS A 137 -5.28 -3.59 -1.47
CA LYS A 137 -4.19 -2.77 -1.96
C LYS A 137 -3.93 -3.15 -3.42
N LEU A 138 -3.79 -2.13 -4.25
CA LEU A 138 -3.38 -2.32 -5.63
C LEU A 138 -1.95 -2.87 -5.64
N GLU A 139 -1.65 -3.76 -6.59
CA GLU A 139 -0.30 -4.23 -6.82
C GLU A 139 0.64 -3.05 -7.10
N GLU A 140 1.91 -3.18 -6.69
CA GLU A 140 2.91 -2.16 -7.02
C GLU A 140 3.10 -2.11 -8.55
N PRO A 141 3.12 -0.91 -9.18
CA PRO A 141 3.44 -0.81 -10.59
C PRO A 141 4.79 -1.45 -10.90
N HIS A 142 4.81 -2.33 -11.91
CA HIS A 142 6.01 -3.02 -12.36
C HIS A 142 6.45 -2.58 -13.76
N ASN A 143 7.62 -3.06 -14.19
CA ASN A 143 8.20 -2.77 -15.51
C ASN A 143 8.41 -1.27 -15.78
N LEU A 144 8.80 -0.52 -14.73
CA LEU A 144 9.12 0.89 -14.83
C LEU A 144 10.30 1.10 -15.76
N LYS A 145 10.14 1.97 -16.75
CA LYS A 145 11.19 2.30 -17.71
C LYS A 145 11.04 3.72 -18.27
N TRP A 146 12.18 4.29 -18.63
CA TRP A 146 12.24 5.51 -19.42
C TRP A 146 12.06 5.20 -20.91
N LEU A 147 11.20 5.95 -21.58
CA LEU A 147 11.04 6.00 -23.03
C LEU A 147 11.35 7.43 -23.50
N GLY A 148 12.65 7.75 -23.61
CA GLY A 148 13.08 9.15 -23.75
C GLY A 148 12.75 9.93 -22.48
N ASN A 149 12.03 11.04 -22.62
CA ASN A 149 11.56 11.84 -21.47
C ASN A 149 10.26 11.32 -20.84
N ASN A 150 9.73 10.19 -21.33
CA ASN A 150 8.49 9.63 -20.83
C ASN A 150 8.76 8.55 -19.78
N ALA A 151 8.07 8.62 -18.64
CA ALA A 151 8.00 7.55 -17.67
C ALA A 151 6.90 6.56 -18.07
N ALA A 152 7.22 5.27 -18.16
CA ALA A 152 6.29 4.21 -18.52
C ALA A 152 6.33 3.06 -17.51
N TRP A 153 5.18 2.42 -17.28
CA TRP A 153 5.00 1.26 -16.42
C TRP A 153 3.88 0.37 -16.97
N GLU A 154 3.74 -0.82 -16.41
CA GLU A 154 2.64 -1.73 -16.76
C GLU A 154 1.37 -1.38 -16.01
N TYR A 155 0.22 -1.52 -16.68
CA TYR A 155 -1.07 -1.22 -16.08
C TYR A 155 -1.32 -2.14 -14.87
N VAL A 156 -1.71 -1.54 -13.74
CA VAL A 156 -2.14 -2.23 -12.52
C VAL A 156 -3.64 -2.39 -12.55
N ASP A 157 -4.11 -3.64 -12.48
CA ASP A 157 -5.54 -3.95 -12.47
C ASP A 157 -6.23 -3.27 -11.28
N GLY A 158 -7.43 -2.73 -11.52
CA GLY A 158 -8.19 -1.96 -10.52
C GLY A 158 -7.68 -0.53 -10.27
N ALA A 159 -6.50 -0.14 -10.76
CA ALA A 159 -6.02 1.22 -10.67
C ALA A 159 -6.70 2.13 -11.72
N ASN A 160 -7.13 3.31 -11.29
CA ASN A 160 -7.67 4.34 -12.18
C ASN A 160 -6.89 5.66 -12.12
N VAL A 161 -5.93 5.77 -11.19
CA VAL A 161 -5.00 6.88 -11.03
C VAL A 161 -3.63 6.35 -10.63
N TYR A 162 -2.58 7.09 -10.97
CA TYR A 162 -1.21 6.84 -10.52
C TYR A 162 -0.58 8.12 -9.98
N THR A 163 0.19 8.00 -8.92
CA THR A 163 1.10 9.05 -8.47
C THR A 163 2.51 8.74 -8.96
N VAL A 164 3.06 9.62 -9.80
CA VAL A 164 4.41 9.52 -10.37
C VAL A 164 5.30 10.55 -9.68
N SER A 165 6.35 10.10 -8.98
CA SER A 165 7.35 10.99 -8.37
C SER A 165 8.67 10.90 -9.13
N LEU A 166 9.20 12.04 -9.58
CA LEU A 166 10.47 12.19 -10.28
C LEU A 166 11.57 12.59 -9.29
N TYR A 167 12.74 11.97 -9.41
CA TYR A 167 13.89 12.20 -8.55
C TYR A 167 15.14 12.53 -9.36
N ASN A 168 15.89 13.52 -8.89
CA ASN A 168 17.25 13.80 -9.32
C ASN A 168 18.24 13.34 -8.22
N PHE A 169 19.51 13.70 -8.38
CA PHE A 169 20.56 13.35 -7.42
C PHE A 169 20.42 14.05 -6.05
N GLU A 170 19.58 15.08 -5.95
CA GLU A 170 19.32 15.86 -4.74
C GLU A 170 18.01 15.47 -4.03
N GLY A 171 17.13 14.73 -4.71
CA GLY A 171 15.85 14.25 -4.16
C GLY A 171 14.68 14.42 -5.13
N VAL A 172 13.48 14.60 -4.57
CA VAL A 172 12.24 14.75 -5.34
C VAL A 172 12.26 16.06 -6.13
N VAL A 173 12.06 15.97 -7.44
CA VAL A 173 11.91 17.12 -8.36
C VAL A 173 10.43 17.48 -8.51
N ALA A 174 9.58 16.47 -8.70
CA ALA A 174 8.15 16.66 -8.94
C ALA A 174 7.35 15.42 -8.54
N THR A 175 6.09 15.62 -8.20
CA THR A 175 5.10 14.56 -8.02
C THR A 175 3.85 14.93 -8.80
N LYS A 176 3.36 14.00 -9.65
CA LYS A 176 2.18 14.19 -10.49
C LYS A 176 1.17 13.08 -10.24
N THR A 177 -0.10 13.45 -10.24
CA THR A 177 -1.22 12.49 -10.29
C THR A 177 -1.71 12.41 -11.73
N VAL A 178 -1.78 11.20 -12.28
CA VAL A 178 -2.08 10.95 -13.69
C VAL A 178 -3.05 9.78 -13.83
N THR A 179 -3.80 9.75 -14.93
CA THR A 179 -4.73 8.65 -15.26
C THR A 179 -4.25 7.82 -16.47
N GLU A 180 -3.14 8.21 -17.08
CA GLU A 180 -2.63 7.64 -18.32
C GLU A 180 -1.13 7.30 -18.23
N CYS A 181 -0.71 6.34 -19.06
CA CYS A 181 0.66 5.88 -19.21
C CYS A 181 0.97 5.74 -20.71
N PRO A 182 2.12 6.22 -21.21
CA PRO A 182 3.22 6.83 -20.46
C PRO A 182 3.00 8.32 -20.14
N VAL A 183 3.78 8.86 -19.19
CA VAL A 183 3.72 10.28 -18.78
C VAL A 183 4.90 11.05 -19.31
N ASP A 184 4.62 12.17 -19.98
CA ASP A 184 5.66 13.11 -20.41
C ASP A 184 6.18 13.96 -19.24
N LEU A 185 7.50 13.89 -19.04
CA LEU A 185 8.25 14.63 -18.04
C LEU A 185 9.26 15.60 -18.67
N SER A 186 9.11 15.91 -19.96
CA SER A 186 10.02 16.76 -20.75
C SER A 186 10.22 18.15 -20.16
N GLU A 187 9.20 18.74 -19.51
CA GLU A 187 9.30 20.05 -18.87
C GLU A 187 10.36 20.11 -17.76
N TYR A 188 10.71 18.96 -17.16
CA TYR A 188 11.73 18.87 -16.12
C TYR A 188 13.12 18.56 -16.67
N ASN A 189 13.23 18.32 -17.98
CA ASN A 189 14.47 18.00 -18.67
C ASN A 189 15.29 16.89 -17.96
N PRO A 190 14.71 15.68 -17.77
CA PRO A 190 15.35 14.61 -17.00
C PRO A 190 16.70 14.21 -17.59
N GLN A 191 17.68 13.98 -16.72
CA GLN A 191 19.05 13.66 -17.11
C GLN A 191 19.36 12.19 -16.80
N ASN A 192 20.43 11.66 -17.42
CA ASN A 192 20.89 10.32 -17.10
C ASN A 192 21.20 10.19 -15.60
N GLY A 193 20.70 9.13 -14.97
CA GLY A 193 20.78 8.89 -13.53
C GLY A 193 19.60 9.43 -12.71
N TRP A 194 18.69 10.19 -13.31
CA TRP A 194 17.40 10.50 -12.68
C TRP A 194 16.50 9.26 -12.66
N THR A 195 15.70 9.14 -11.62
CA THR A 195 14.79 8.00 -11.40
C THR A 195 13.37 8.48 -11.18
N PHE A 196 12.40 7.59 -11.32
CA PHE A 196 11.02 7.87 -10.94
C PHE A 196 10.42 6.69 -10.19
N THR A 197 9.41 6.97 -9.38
CA THR A 197 8.56 5.97 -8.74
C THR A 197 7.12 6.16 -9.21
N VAL A 198 6.34 5.08 -9.17
CA VAL A 198 4.93 5.10 -9.52
C VAL A 198 4.17 4.36 -8.42
N ARG A 199 3.07 4.95 -7.95
CA ARG A 199 2.13 4.32 -7.02
C ARG A 199 0.76 4.24 -7.69
N ALA A 200 0.17 3.05 -7.75
CA ALA A 200 -1.18 2.85 -8.25
C ALA A 200 -2.21 3.24 -7.19
N GLU A 201 -3.29 3.90 -7.60
CA GLU A 201 -4.34 4.41 -6.73
C GLU A 201 -5.73 4.20 -7.34
N THR A 202 -6.74 4.13 -6.46
CA THR A 202 -8.15 4.28 -6.84
C THR A 202 -8.58 5.73 -6.59
N ASN A 203 -9.50 6.28 -7.39
CA ASN A 203 -10.17 7.57 -7.18
C ASN A 203 -11.01 7.51 -5.90
N GLY A 204 -10.34 7.60 -4.76
CA GLY A 204 -10.91 7.54 -3.43
C GLY A 204 -9.93 8.13 -2.43
N ASP A 205 -10.09 9.43 -2.17
CA ASP A 205 -9.51 10.21 -1.07
C ASP A 205 -8.21 9.70 -0.46
N LEU A 206 -7.09 10.22 -0.99
CA LEU A 206 -5.85 10.39 -0.25
C LEU A 206 -6.11 11.30 0.97
N ASN A 207 -6.69 10.74 2.04
CA ASN A 207 -6.38 11.21 3.38
C ASN A 207 -4.96 10.75 3.71
N ASP A 208 -3.99 11.37 3.04
CA ASP A 208 -2.57 11.32 3.36
C ASP A 208 -2.38 12.14 4.66
N LYS A 209 -2.66 11.50 5.79
CA LYS A 209 -2.19 12.00 7.09
C LYS A 209 -0.82 11.40 7.33
N ARG A 210 0.19 12.18 6.96
CA ARG A 210 1.55 12.15 7.52
C ARG A 210 1.53 12.06 9.04
#